data_AF-A0A8J2V103-F1
#
_entry.id   AF-A0A8J2V103-F1
#
_cell.length_a   1.000
_cell.length_b   1.000
_cell.length_c   1.000
_cell.angle_alpha   90.00
_cell.angle_beta   90.00
_cell.angle_gamma   90.00
#
_symmetry.space_group_name_H-M   'P 1'
#
loop_
_entity.id
_entity.type
_entity.pdbx_description
1 polymer ?
#
loop_
_entity_poly.entity_id
_entity_poly.type
_entity_poly.pdbx_seq_one_letter_code
_entity_poly.pdbx_strand_id
1 'polypeptide(L)'
;MTAATTTTKNVWQRWKRIAHHARDARNDRALFIASAIIAILYNVIGALDVMSTLAGLQMQAGTEANPFLRVLMESLHNGWVLAKLGLQLIASAMILWFPHRLVLGMFSVAVLLTAITVWNNFHVIGVL
;
A
#
# COMPACT_ATOMS: atom_id res chain seq x y z
N MET A 1 -9.17 23.73 43.86
CA MET A 1 -9.24 22.49 43.06
C MET A 1 -10.00 22.73 41.75
N THR A 2 -9.53 23.63 40.87
CA THR A 2 -10.35 24.16 39.75
C THR A 2 -9.63 24.20 38.38
N ALA A 3 -8.37 23.78 38.30
CA ALA A 3 -7.60 23.83 37.05
C ALA A 3 -7.71 22.55 36.18
N ALA A 4 -8.11 21.40 36.76
CA ALA A 4 -8.08 20.11 36.06
C ALA A 4 -9.28 19.86 35.11
N THR A 5 -10.38 20.58 35.28
CA THR A 5 -11.64 20.38 34.52
C THR A 5 -11.72 21.19 33.22
N THR A 6 -10.90 22.23 33.06
CA THR A 6 -10.90 23.09 31.87
C THR A 6 -10.06 22.49 30.73
N THR A 7 -8.94 21.84 31.07
CA THR A 7 -8.03 21.23 30.09
C THR A 7 -8.64 20.01 29.39
N THR A 8 -9.40 19.19 30.13
CA THR A 8 -10.05 17.98 29.61
C THR A 8 -11.16 18.28 28.60
N LYS A 9 -11.91 19.38 28.78
CA LYS A 9 -12.94 19.83 27.82
C LYS A 9 -12.32 20.19 26.46
N ASN A 10 -11.16 20.85 26.46
CA ASN A 10 -10.47 21.24 25.23
C ASN A 10 -9.96 20.02 24.43
N VAL A 11 -9.45 19.00 25.11
CA VAL A 11 -9.00 17.76 24.45
C VAL A 11 -10.20 17.03 23.82
N TRP A 12 -11.29 16.86 24.57
CA TRP A 12 -12.51 16.20 24.08
C TRP A 12 -13.14 16.90 22.87
N GLN A 13 -13.15 18.24 22.86
CA GLN A 13 -13.61 19.01 21.71
C GLN A 13 -12.70 18.86 20.49
N ARG A 14 -11.39 18.72 20.70
CA ARG A 14 -10.41 18.48 19.63
C ARG A 14 -10.61 17.10 19.00
N TRP A 15 -10.83 16.06 19.82
CA TRP A 15 -11.17 14.71 19.36
C TRP A 15 -12.50 14.67 18.58
N LYS A 16 -13.54 15.36 19.06
CA LYS A 16 -14.81 15.48 18.32
C LYS A 16 -14.62 16.15 16.96
N ARG A 17 -13.78 17.20 16.88
CA ARG A 17 -13.47 17.90 15.62
C ARG A 17 -12.74 17.00 14.63
N ILE A 18 -11.76 16.23 15.08
CA ILE A 18 -11.04 15.24 14.25
C ILE A 18 -12.00 14.16 13.76
N ALA A 19 -12.87 13.64 14.63
CA ALA A 19 -13.88 12.66 14.24
C ALA A 19 -14.88 13.22 13.21
N HIS A 20 -15.27 14.50 13.33
CA HIS A 20 -16.14 15.17 12.36
C HIS A 20 -15.45 15.34 11.01
N HIS A 21 -14.20 15.81 10.99
CA HIS A 21 -13.42 15.91 9.75
C HIS A 21 -13.20 14.55 9.08
N ALA A 22 -12.99 13.49 9.86
CA ALA A 22 -12.90 12.13 9.33
C ALA A 22 -14.25 11.64 8.74
N ARG A 23 -15.37 12.09 9.30
CA ARG A 23 -16.72 11.80 8.79
C ARG A 23 -17.05 12.58 7.52
N ASP A 24 -16.71 13.87 7.48
CA ASP A 24 -16.92 14.73 6.32
C ASP A 24 -16.02 14.32 5.15
N ALA A 25 -14.78 13.90 5.41
CA ALA A 25 -13.89 13.33 4.40
C ALA A 25 -14.41 12.01 3.80
N ARG A 26 -15.17 11.21 4.57
CA ARG A 26 -15.87 10.01 4.06
C ARG A 26 -17.15 10.35 3.28
N ASN A 27 -17.71 11.55 3.48
CA ASN A 27 -18.94 11.98 2.81
C ASN A 27 -18.67 12.54 1.41
N ASP A 28 -17.41 12.88 1.09
CA ASP A 28 -16.98 13.24 -0.26
C ASP A 28 -16.88 11.97 -1.14
N ARG A 29 -17.96 11.70 -1.87
CA ARG A 29 -18.06 10.55 -2.79
C ARG A 29 -16.95 10.51 -3.83
N ALA A 30 -16.45 11.67 -4.29
CA ALA A 30 -15.41 11.71 -5.32
C ALA A 30 -14.07 11.21 -4.76
N LEU A 31 -13.73 11.61 -3.54
CA LEU A 31 -12.54 11.15 -2.82
C LEU A 31 -12.61 9.66 -2.48
N PHE A 32 -13.79 9.17 -2.08
CA PHE A 32 -14.00 7.74 -1.86
C PHE A 32 -13.83 6.94 -3.15
N ILE A 33 -14.45 7.35 -4.26
CA ILE A 33 -14.30 6.68 -5.56
C ILE A 33 -12.84 6.68 -6.02
N ALA A 34 -12.14 7.81 -5.91
CA ALA A 34 -10.73 7.90 -6.26
C ALA A 34 -9.86 6.94 -5.41
N SER A 35 -10.12 6.86 -4.10
CA SER A 35 -9.43 5.91 -3.22
C SER A 35 -9.71 4.45 -3.57
N ALA A 36 -10.95 4.12 -3.96
CA ALA A 36 -11.31 2.78 -4.38
C ALA A 36 -10.60 2.38 -5.69
N ILE A 37 -10.56 3.28 -6.68
CA ILE A 37 -9.82 3.06 -7.93
C ILE A 37 -8.33 2.83 -7.65
N ILE A 38 -7.71 3.69 -6.83
CA ILE A 38 -6.29 3.56 -6.49
C ILE A 38 -6.03 2.25 -5.73
N ALA A 39 -6.89 1.87 -4.80
CA ALA A 39 -6.75 0.61 -4.07
C ALA A 39 -6.86 -0.61 -5.02
N ILE A 40 -7.79 -0.60 -5.97
CA ILE A 40 -7.90 -1.68 -6.98
C ILE A 40 -6.63 -1.75 -7.83
N LEU A 41 -6.19 -0.62 -8.38
CA LEU A 41 -4.97 -0.55 -9.20
C LEU A 41 -3.73 -1.03 -8.43
N TYR A 42 -3.60 -0.61 -7.17
CA TYR A 42 -2.52 -1.04 -6.31
C TYR A 42 -2.51 -2.56 -6.10
N ASN A 43 -3.68 -3.17 -5.85
CA ASN A 43 -3.78 -4.63 -5.71
C ASN A 43 -3.42 -5.37 -7.00
N VAL A 44 -3.94 -4.92 -8.14
CA VAL A 44 -3.65 -5.53 -9.45
C VAL A 44 -2.15 -5.45 -9.76
N ILE A 45 -1.54 -4.27 -9.58
CA ILE A 45 -0.12 -4.06 -9.88
C ILE A 45 0.77 -4.88 -8.94
N GLY A 46 0.48 -4.94 -7.64
CA GLY A 46 1.29 -5.78 -6.75
C GLY A 46 1.08 -7.29 -6.95
N ALA A 47 -0.09 -7.73 -7.44
CA ALA A 47 -0.25 -9.11 -7.89
C ALA A 47 0.64 -9.40 -9.12
N LEU A 48 0.70 -8.48 -10.09
CA LEU A 48 1.60 -8.58 -11.23
C LEU A 48 3.08 -8.54 -10.82
N ASP A 49 3.43 -7.77 -9.79
CA ASP A 49 4.78 -7.71 -9.24
C ASP A 49 5.21 -9.06 -8.65
N VAL A 50 4.32 -9.70 -7.87
CA VAL A 50 4.55 -11.06 -7.37
C VAL A 50 4.68 -12.06 -8.52
N MET A 51 3.78 -12.02 -9.50
CA MET A 51 3.80 -12.94 -10.64
C MET A 51 5.05 -12.76 -11.49
N SER A 52 5.44 -11.53 -11.80
CA SER A 52 6.64 -11.23 -12.58
C SER A 52 7.90 -11.67 -11.85
N THR A 53 7.97 -11.47 -10.53
CA THR A 53 9.10 -11.95 -9.72
C THR A 53 9.17 -13.48 -9.70
N LEU A 54 8.03 -14.17 -9.52
CA LEU A 54 7.97 -15.63 -9.56
C LEU A 54 8.37 -16.18 -10.93
N ALA A 55 7.89 -15.56 -12.02
CA ALA A 55 8.25 -15.94 -13.38
C ALA A 55 9.76 -15.76 -13.62
N GLY A 56 10.36 -14.67 -13.15
CA GLY A 56 11.79 -14.41 -13.27
C GLY A 56 12.66 -15.43 -12.53
N LEU A 57 12.25 -15.79 -11.31
CA LEU A 57 12.93 -16.81 -10.52
C LEU A 57 12.80 -18.22 -11.14
N GLN A 58 11.62 -18.58 -11.66
CA GLN A 58 11.37 -19.89 -12.28
C GLN A 58 12.11 -20.07 -13.60
N MET A 59 12.21 -19.01 -14.40
CA MET A 59 12.90 -19.06 -15.69
C MET A 59 14.43 -18.98 -15.57
N GLN A 60 14.98 -18.79 -14.36
CA GLN A 60 16.41 -18.50 -14.13
C GLN A 60 16.93 -17.31 -14.97
N ALA A 61 16.05 -16.53 -15.58
CA ALA A 61 16.37 -15.45 -16.51
C ALA A 61 16.92 -14.21 -15.80
N GLY A 62 16.72 -14.12 -14.48
CA GLY A 62 17.32 -13.11 -13.62
C GLY A 62 17.58 -13.68 -12.23
N THR A 63 18.80 -13.47 -11.71
CA THR A 63 19.06 -13.61 -10.27
C THR A 63 18.65 -12.30 -9.60
N GLU A 64 18.00 -12.38 -8.44
CA GLU A 64 17.75 -11.18 -7.64
C GLU A 64 19.08 -10.44 -7.43
N ALA A 65 19.14 -9.18 -7.89
CA ALA A 65 20.36 -8.37 -7.85
C ALA A 65 20.82 -8.08 -6.41
N ASN A 66 19.89 -8.13 -5.44
CA ASN A 66 20.21 -7.93 -4.04
C ASN A 66 20.40 -9.29 -3.33
N PRO A 67 21.64 -9.63 -2.93
CA PRO A 67 21.95 -10.92 -2.32
C PRO A 67 21.27 -11.14 -0.96
N PHE A 68 20.95 -10.08 -0.22
CA PHE A 68 20.24 -10.19 1.05
C PHE A 68 18.78 -10.61 0.85
N LEU A 69 18.10 -9.96 -0.10
CA LEU A 69 16.73 -10.30 -0.47
C LEU A 69 16.65 -11.73 -1.00
N ARG A 70 17.64 -12.15 -1.79
CA ARG A 70 17.73 -13.51 -2.31
C ARG A 70 17.77 -14.55 -1.20
N VAL A 71 18.66 -14.37 -0.22
CA VAL A 71 18.78 -15.28 0.93
C VAL A 71 17.47 -15.30 1.73
N LEU A 72 16.83 -14.14 1.89
CA LEU A 72 15.55 -14.05 2.57
C LEU A 72 14.45 -14.82 1.82
N MET A 73 14.35 -14.67 0.50
CA MET A 73 13.39 -15.38 -0.33
C MET A 73 13.66 -16.89 -0.37
N GLU A 74 14.93 -17.30 -0.48
CA GLU A 74 15.33 -18.71 -0.41
C GLU A 74 14.97 -19.30 0.97
N SER A 75 15.17 -18.57 2.07
CA SER A 75 14.81 -19.05 3.41
C SER A 75 13.29 -19.09 3.67
N LEU A 76 12.52 -18.17 3.08
CA LEU A 76 11.05 -18.13 3.24
C LEU A 76 10.30 -18.97 2.20
N HIS A 77 10.97 -19.50 1.17
CA HIS A 77 10.38 -20.25 0.06
C HIS A 77 9.21 -19.48 -0.60
N ASN A 78 7.95 -19.85 -0.33
CA ASN A 78 6.75 -19.16 -0.82
C ASN A 78 6.12 -18.23 0.23
N GLY A 79 6.61 -18.23 1.47
CA GLY A 79 6.09 -17.42 2.57
C GLY A 79 6.23 -15.91 2.36
N TRP A 80 7.23 -15.48 1.58
CA TRP A 80 7.41 -14.07 1.24
C TRP A 80 6.27 -13.53 0.38
N VAL A 81 5.64 -14.38 -0.46
CA VAL A 81 4.46 -14.00 -1.27
C VAL A 81 3.29 -13.66 -0.35
N LEU A 82 3.02 -14.52 0.64
CA LEU A 82 1.93 -14.31 1.58
C LEU A 82 2.17 -13.06 2.43
N ALA A 83 3.40 -12.84 2.89
CA ALA A 83 3.76 -11.63 3.63
C ALA A 83 3.56 -10.37 2.80
N LYS A 84 3.96 -10.39 1.52
CA LYS A 84 3.80 -9.26 0.59
C LYS A 84 2.33 -8.95 0.32
N LEU A 85 1.53 -9.96 -0.01
CA LEU A 85 0.09 -9.82 -0.23
C LEU A 85 -0.65 -9.36 1.05
N GLY A 86 -0.25 -9.87 2.22
CA GLY A 86 -0.81 -9.46 3.51
C GLY A 86 -0.57 -7.98 3.81
N LEU A 87 0.67 -7.51 3.66
CA LEU A 87 1.00 -6.09 3.81
C LEU A 87 0.23 -5.22 2.82
N GLN A 88 0.02 -5.73 1.61
CA GLN A 88 -0.70 -5.02 0.56
C GLN A 88 -2.20 -4.88 0.84
N LEU A 89 -2.83 -5.92 1.40
CA LEU A 89 -4.22 -5.88 1.86
C LEU A 89 -4.39 -4.89 3.01
N ILE A 90 -3.47 -4.89 3.98
CA ILE A 90 -3.48 -3.94 5.09
C ILE A 90 -3.37 -2.50 4.57
N ALA A 91 -2.42 -2.25 3.67
CA ALA A 91 -2.24 -0.95 3.03
C ALA A 91 -3.49 -0.51 2.27
N SER A 92 -4.11 -1.41 1.51
CA SER A 92 -5.34 -1.14 0.76
C SER A 92 -6.52 -0.83 1.69
N ALA A 93 -6.66 -1.56 2.79
CA ALA A 93 -7.66 -1.29 3.82
C ALA A 93 -7.46 0.09 4.46
N MET A 94 -6.21 0.49 4.71
CA MET A 94 -5.88 1.82 5.23
C MET A 94 -6.26 2.95 4.27
N ILE A 95 -6.00 2.78 2.96
CA ILE A 95 -6.40 3.74 1.92
C ILE A 95 -7.91 3.93 1.90
N LEU A 96 -8.66 2.82 1.96
CA LEU A 96 -10.12 2.84 1.93
C LEU A 96 -10.72 3.45 3.22
N TRP A 97 -10.07 3.21 4.36
CA TRP A 97 -10.54 3.66 5.67
C TRP A 97 -10.28 5.16 5.93
N PHE A 98 -9.21 5.71 5.34
CA PHE A 98 -8.84 7.13 5.42
C PHE A 98 -8.46 7.69 4.03
N PRO A 99 -9.45 8.06 3.19
CA PRO A 99 -9.21 8.66 1.88
C PRO A 99 -8.70 10.11 2.05
N HIS A 100 -7.40 10.26 2.30
CA HIS A 100 -6.74 11.55 2.46
C HIS A 100 -5.85 11.84 1.25
N ARG A 101 -5.89 13.07 0.71
CA ARG A 101 -5.16 13.44 -0.52
C ARG A 101 -3.67 13.14 -0.47
N LEU A 102 -3.01 13.41 0.66
CA LEU A 102 -1.60 13.07 0.86
C LEU A 102 -1.33 11.57 0.80
N VAL A 103 -2.20 10.76 1.42
CA VAL A 103 -2.08 9.29 1.41
C VAL A 103 -2.26 8.78 -0.01
N LEU A 104 -3.28 9.26 -0.72
CA LEU A 104 -3.50 8.93 -2.12
C LEU A 104 -2.29 9.30 -2.99
N GLY A 105 -1.71 10.48 -2.81
CA GLY A 105 -0.51 10.91 -3.54
C GLY A 105 0.69 9.99 -3.29
N MET A 106 0.98 9.65 -2.03
CA MET A 106 2.07 8.72 -1.70
C MET A 106 1.83 7.33 -2.31
N PHE A 107 0.60 6.81 -2.23
CA PHE A 107 0.26 5.53 -2.81
C PHE A 107 0.31 5.55 -4.34
N SER A 108 -0.09 6.64 -5.00
CA SER A 108 0.05 6.78 -6.45
C SER A 108 1.51 6.70 -6.88
N VAL A 109 2.43 7.33 -6.15
CA VAL A 109 3.87 7.21 -6.41
C VAL A 109 4.37 5.78 -6.18
N ALA A 110 3.95 5.14 -5.09
CA ALA A 110 4.32 3.76 -4.80
C ALA A 110 3.83 2.80 -5.89
N VAL A 111 2.56 2.93 -6.31
CA VAL A 111 1.96 2.18 -7.42
C VAL A 111 2.78 2.34 -8.70
N LEU A 112 3.17 3.58 -9.02
CA LEU A 112 3.92 3.89 -10.23
C LEU A 112 5.32 3.27 -10.21
N LEU A 113 6.02 3.33 -9.06
CA LEU A 113 7.31 2.66 -8.88
C LEU A 113 7.17 1.15 -9.00
N THR A 114 6.16 0.54 -8.37
CA THR A 114 5.91 -0.90 -8.51
C THR A 114 5.63 -1.27 -9.97
N ALA A 115 4.83 -0.49 -10.68
CA ALA A 115 4.54 -0.73 -12.10
C ALA A 115 5.81 -0.68 -12.97
N ILE A 116 6.74 0.25 -12.70
CA ILE A 116 8.05 0.30 -13.37
C ILE A 116 8.86 -0.98 -13.08
N THR A 117 8.87 -1.45 -11.83
CA THR A 117 9.54 -2.71 -11.48
C THR A 117 8.93 -3.90 -12.21
N VAL A 118 7.59 -4.01 -12.26
CA VAL A 118 6.90 -5.06 -13.01
C VAL A 118 7.26 -5.02 -14.49
N TRP A 119 7.26 -3.82 -15.09
CA TRP A 119 7.64 -3.62 -16.48
C TRP A 119 9.08 -4.09 -16.75
N ASN A 120 10.02 -3.68 -15.90
CA ASN A 120 11.41 -4.14 -15.99
C ASN A 120 11.52 -5.66 -15.83
N ASN A 121 10.78 -6.26 -14.91
CA ASN A 121 10.77 -7.71 -14.73
C ASN A 121 10.28 -8.42 -15.99
N PHE A 122 9.18 -7.97 -16.61
CA PHE A 122 8.69 -8.57 -17.85
C PHE A 122 9.69 -8.45 -19.01
N HIS A 123 10.41 -7.32 -19.10
CA HIS A 123 11.46 -7.12 -20.10
C HIS A 123 12.68 -8.04 -19.86
N VAL A 124 13.07 -8.27 -18.60
CA VAL A 124 14.15 -9.21 -18.25
C VAL A 124 13.77 -10.65 -18.59
N ILE A 125 12.49 -11.01 -18.44
CA ILE A 125 11.98 -12.36 -18.68
C ILE A 125 11.70 -12.59 -20.19
N GLY A 126 11.79 -11.56 -21.02
CA GLY A 126 11.56 -11.65 -22.47
C GLY A 126 10.09 -11.79 -22.87
N VAL A 127 9.17 -11.34 -21.98
CA VAL A 127 7.72 -11.29 -22.26
C VAL A 127 7.34 -10.02 -23.05
N LEU A 128 8.15 -8.96 -22.91
CA LEU A 128 8.09 -7.68 -23.61
C LEU A 128 9.47 -7.35 -24.18
#